data_AF-A0A7C1THW3-F1
#
_entry.id   AF-A0A7C1THW3-F1
#
_cell.length_a   1.000
_cell.length_b   1.000
_cell.length_c   1.000
_cell.angle_alpha   90.00
_cell.angle_beta   90.00
_cell.angle_gamma   90.00
#
_symmetry.space_group_name_H-M   'P 1'
#
loop_
_entity.id
_entity.type
_entity.pdbx_description
1 polymer ?
#
loop_
_entity_poly.entity_id
_entity_poly.type
_entity_poly.pdbx_seq_one_letter_code
_entity_poly.pdbx_strand_id
1 'polypeptide(L)'
;MKKSKLTMGLMAAMGIALASPAWASNDDVGQVIEDRLDHRGDVIEDRLDHRGDVINDRLDHRGEVINDRLDHRGDVIEDRLDARADHLRDHGRDRAADRLERRGDRIDARLDRRGDRIENRLDRRGDRIDNRLDRRGQRIDRRLDRRGERIHRRIDRRRGN
;
A
#
# COMPACT_ATOMS: atom_id res chain seq x y z
N MET A 1 -18.89 -57.17 81.74
CA MET A 1 -19.68 -56.16 81.01
C MET A 1 -18.73 -55.22 80.26
N LYS A 2 -19.05 -54.93 78.98
CA LYS A 2 -18.50 -53.88 78.08
C LYS A 2 -17.13 -54.21 77.43
N LYS A 3 -17.11 -54.58 76.13
CA LYS A 3 -17.01 -53.74 74.88
C LYS A 3 -15.54 -53.27 74.68
N SER A 4 -14.83 -53.34 73.55
CA SER A 4 -15.19 -53.31 72.12
C SER A 4 -13.90 -53.36 71.26
N LYS A 5 -13.94 -54.05 70.10
CA LYS A 5 -13.58 -53.64 68.69
C LYS A 5 -12.33 -52.76 68.47
N LEU A 6 -11.58 -52.80 67.37
CA LEU A 6 -11.43 -53.60 66.15
C LEU A 6 -10.15 -53.01 65.51
N THR A 7 -9.32 -53.86 64.93
CA THR A 7 -8.26 -53.51 63.99
C THR A 7 -8.80 -52.68 62.81
N MET A 8 -8.19 -51.54 62.47
CA MET A 8 -8.09 -50.99 61.09
C MET A 8 -7.43 -49.61 61.13
N GLY A 9 -6.24 -49.50 60.53
CA GLY A 9 -5.54 -48.24 60.30
C GLY A 9 -4.84 -48.31 58.94
N LEU A 10 -5.64 -48.29 57.87
CA LEU A 10 -5.20 -48.15 56.48
C LEU A 10 -6.00 -46.97 55.94
N MET A 11 -5.31 -45.93 55.46
CA MET A 11 -5.72 -44.81 54.59
C MET A 11 -4.70 -43.68 54.80
N ALA A 12 -4.18 -42.94 53.84
CA ALA A 12 -4.03 -43.02 52.39
C ALA A 12 -3.24 -41.74 52.08
N ALA A 13 -2.23 -41.81 51.20
CA ALA A 13 -1.44 -40.64 50.81
C ALA A 13 -2.34 -39.53 50.27
N MET A 14 -2.33 -38.38 50.94
CA MET A 14 -3.04 -37.18 50.49
C MET A 14 -2.21 -36.52 49.38
N GLY A 15 -2.36 -37.04 48.16
CA GLY A 15 -1.85 -36.40 46.96
C GLY A 15 -2.61 -35.11 46.72
N ILE A 16 -1.97 -33.97 46.98
CA ILE A 16 -2.44 -32.67 46.51
C ILE A 16 -2.25 -32.68 44.99
N ALA A 17 -3.32 -33.02 44.26
CA ALA A 17 -3.40 -32.74 42.84
C ALA A 17 -3.43 -31.21 42.69
N LEU A 18 -2.30 -30.62 42.32
CA LEU A 18 -2.22 -29.26 41.81
C LEU A 18 -3.03 -29.21 40.51
N ALA A 19 -4.33 -28.97 40.62
CA ALA A 19 -5.14 -28.56 39.48
C ALA A 19 -4.61 -27.19 39.06
N SER A 20 -3.74 -27.17 38.04
CA SER A 20 -3.32 -25.93 37.38
C SER A 20 -4.57 -25.11 37.08
N PRO A 21 -4.64 -23.84 37.51
CA PRO A 21 -5.88 -23.11 37.37
C PRO A 21 -6.14 -22.81 35.90
N ALA A 22 -7.33 -23.19 35.41
CA ALA A 22 -7.77 -22.96 34.04
C ALA A 22 -7.84 -21.47 33.63
N TRP A 23 -7.62 -20.53 34.57
CA TRP A 23 -7.55 -19.10 34.28
C TRP A 23 -6.23 -18.67 33.63
N ALA A 24 -5.11 -19.34 33.92
CA ALA A 24 -3.79 -18.99 33.37
C ALA A 24 -3.68 -19.31 31.87
N SER A 25 -4.28 -20.41 31.42
CA SER A 25 -4.25 -20.85 30.02
C SER A 25 -5.13 -20.03 29.07
N ASN A 26 -6.15 -19.33 29.58
CA ASN A 26 -6.99 -18.47 28.75
C ASN A 26 -6.38 -17.07 28.52
N ASP A 27 -5.49 -16.59 29.39
CA ASP A 27 -4.79 -15.30 29.19
C ASP A 27 -3.74 -15.46 28.10
N ASP A 28 -3.00 -16.56 28.14
CA ASP A 28 -2.09 -16.98 27.07
C ASP A 28 -2.80 -17.06 25.71
N VAL A 29 -3.99 -17.66 25.66
CA VAL A 29 -4.74 -17.77 24.39
C VAL A 29 -5.21 -16.40 23.89
N GLY A 30 -5.56 -15.48 24.78
CA GLY A 30 -5.91 -14.10 24.42
C GLY A 30 -4.72 -13.36 23.80
N GLN A 31 -3.58 -13.39 24.48
CA GLN A 31 -2.34 -12.75 24.05
C GLN A 31 -1.85 -13.32 22.71
N VAL A 32 -1.79 -14.64 22.55
CA VAL A 32 -1.36 -15.28 21.30
C VAL A 32 -2.26 -14.90 20.11
N ILE A 33 -3.55 -14.63 20.35
CA ILE A 33 -4.46 -14.19 19.29
C ILE A 33 -4.24 -12.72 18.94
N GLU A 34 -4.01 -11.87 19.94
CA GLU A 34 -3.68 -10.46 19.77
C GLU A 34 -2.38 -10.30 18.98
N ASP A 35 -1.30 -10.94 19.42
CA ASP A 35 -0.01 -10.96 18.72
C ASP A 35 -0.14 -11.39 17.25
N ARG A 36 -1.01 -12.39 16.98
CA ARG A 36 -1.26 -12.86 15.61
C ARG A 36 -2.09 -11.91 14.78
N LEU A 37 -2.98 -11.13 15.39
CA LEU A 37 -3.78 -10.13 14.69
C LEU A 37 -2.93 -8.91 14.37
N ASP A 38 -2.09 -8.48 15.31
CA ASP A 38 -1.16 -7.36 15.16
C ASP A 38 -0.13 -7.68 14.09
N HIS A 39 0.56 -8.82 14.20
CA HIS A 39 1.51 -9.26 13.17
C HIS A 39 0.86 -9.37 11.79
N ARG A 40 -0.42 -9.78 11.72
CA ARG A 40 -1.16 -9.83 10.46
C ARG A 40 -1.55 -8.45 9.95
N GLY A 41 -1.78 -7.48 10.83
CA GLY A 41 -1.96 -6.07 10.51
C GLY A 41 -0.72 -5.53 9.84
N ASP A 42 0.43 -5.65 10.51
CA ASP A 42 1.73 -5.19 10.03
C ASP A 42 2.05 -5.75 8.64
N VAL A 43 1.91 -7.08 8.46
CA VAL A 43 2.17 -7.74 7.16
C VAL A 43 1.24 -7.23 6.05
N ILE A 44 0.03 -6.79 6.39
CA ILE A 44 -0.89 -6.23 5.41
C ILE A 44 -0.53 -4.78 5.08
N GLU A 45 -0.15 -3.98 6.07
CA GLU A 45 0.33 -2.61 5.91
C GLU A 45 1.57 -2.59 5.02
N ASP A 46 2.61 -3.35 5.36
CA ASP A 46 3.84 -3.51 4.56
C ASP A 46 3.54 -3.86 3.10
N ARG A 47 2.57 -4.74 2.87
CA ARG A 47 2.17 -5.16 1.52
C ARG A 47 1.39 -4.10 0.76
N LEU A 48 0.65 -3.24 1.45
CA LEU A 48 -0.06 -2.13 0.82
C LEU A 48 0.91 -1.01 0.47
N ASP A 49 1.85 -0.70 1.36
CA ASP A 49 2.89 0.31 1.16
C ASP A 49 3.81 -0.08 0.01
N HIS A 50 4.38 -1.29 0.06
CA HIS A 50 5.19 -1.81 -1.04
C HIS A 50 4.44 -1.81 -2.37
N ARG A 51 3.13 -2.08 -2.35
CA ARG A 51 2.32 -2.03 -3.56
C ARG A 51 2.07 -0.59 -4.03
N GLY A 52 1.97 0.37 -3.12
CA GLY A 52 1.93 1.80 -3.42
C GLY A 52 3.18 2.23 -4.15
N ASP A 53 4.34 1.96 -3.56
CA ASP A 53 5.66 2.29 -4.11
C ASP A 53 5.83 1.72 -5.53
N VAL A 54 5.58 0.42 -5.72
CA VAL A 54 5.69 -0.22 -7.04
C VAL A 54 4.75 0.42 -8.08
N ILE A 55 3.60 0.94 -7.66
CA ILE A 55 2.68 1.61 -8.58
C ILE A 55 3.18 3.02 -8.90
N ASN A 56 3.69 3.77 -7.92
CA ASN A 56 4.25 5.10 -8.11
C ASN A 56 5.48 5.05 -9.01
N ASP A 57 6.44 4.15 -8.75
CA ASP A 57 7.62 3.92 -9.61
C ASP A 57 7.22 3.64 -11.07
N ARG A 58 6.15 2.85 -11.27
CA ARG A 58 5.64 2.56 -12.63
C ARG A 58 4.96 3.75 -13.28
N LEU A 59 4.36 4.65 -12.52
CA LEU A 59 3.76 5.86 -13.05
C LEU A 59 4.84 6.88 -13.42
N ASP A 60 5.86 7.04 -12.58
CA ASP A 60 6.99 7.93 -12.79
C ASP A 60 7.78 7.51 -14.02
N HIS A 61 8.20 6.23 -14.08
CA HIS A 61 8.88 5.69 -15.25
C HIS A 61 8.04 5.83 -16.53
N ARG A 62 6.71 5.68 -16.43
CA ARG A 62 5.82 5.88 -17.58
C ARG A 62 5.74 7.35 -17.98
N GLY A 63 5.83 8.27 -17.02
CA GLY A 63 5.91 9.72 -17.26
C GLY A 63 7.17 10.05 -18.05
N GLU A 64 8.33 9.62 -17.56
CA GLU A 64 9.62 9.79 -18.21
C GLU A 64 9.60 9.26 -19.65
N VAL A 65 9.19 8.01 -19.86
CA VAL A 65 9.14 7.41 -21.21
C VAL A 65 8.21 8.18 -22.15
N ILE A 66 7.15 8.81 -21.64
CA ILE A 66 6.27 9.63 -22.47
C ILE A 66 6.94 10.96 -22.81
N ASN A 67 7.59 11.62 -21.86
CA ASN A 67 8.31 12.87 -22.07
C ASN A 67 9.44 12.67 -23.08
N ASP A 68 10.30 11.66 -22.90
CA ASP A 68 11.38 11.33 -23.85
C ASP A 68 10.86 11.13 -25.29
N ARG A 69 9.69 10.51 -25.43
CA ARG A 69 9.04 10.30 -26.74
C ARG A 69 8.44 11.57 -27.32
N LEU A 70 8.01 12.51 -26.49
CA LEU A 70 7.51 13.80 -26.94
C LEU A 70 8.66 14.69 -27.37
N ASP A 71 9.74 14.73 -26.60
CA ASP A 71 10.96 15.50 -26.88
C ASP A 71 11.60 15.01 -28.18
N HIS A 72 11.88 13.71 -28.29
CA HIS A 72 12.43 13.14 -29.53
C HIS A 72 11.53 13.40 -30.75
N ARG A 73 10.22 13.44 -30.55
CA ARG A 73 9.28 13.77 -31.63
C ARG A 73 9.27 15.26 -31.96
N GLY A 74 9.51 16.12 -30.97
CA GLY A 74 9.75 17.56 -31.14
C GLY A 74 10.95 17.78 -32.03
N ASP A 75 12.11 17.27 -31.62
CA ASP A 75 13.38 17.37 -32.35
C ASP A 75 13.23 16.94 -33.82
N VAL A 76 12.64 15.76 -34.07
CA VAL A 76 12.43 15.25 -35.43
C VAL A 76 11.51 16.14 -36.26
N ILE A 77 10.56 16.85 -35.64
CA ILE A 77 9.70 17.80 -36.34
C ILE A 77 10.45 19.10 -36.62
N GLU A 78 11.18 19.62 -35.64
CA GLU A 78 12.02 20.82 -35.74
C GLU A 78 13.03 20.67 -36.89
N ASP A 79 13.85 19.61 -36.85
CA ASP A 79 14.85 19.29 -37.90
C ASP A 79 14.24 19.30 -39.32
N ARG A 80 13.04 18.73 -39.47
CA ARG A 80 12.34 18.65 -40.75
C ARG A 80 11.77 19.99 -41.19
N LEU A 81 11.34 20.82 -40.26
CA LEU A 81 10.81 22.15 -40.57
C LEU A 81 11.95 23.09 -40.94
N ASP A 82 13.07 23.01 -40.23
CA ASP A 82 14.27 23.80 -40.48
C ASP A 82 14.89 23.46 -41.83
N ALA A 83 15.14 22.17 -42.10
CA ALA A 83 15.65 21.74 -43.41
C ALA A 83 14.76 22.20 -44.57
N ARG A 84 13.43 22.26 -44.34
CA ARG A 84 12.49 22.74 -45.35
C ARG A 84 12.46 24.27 -45.43
N ALA A 85 12.64 24.97 -44.32
CA ALA A 85 12.75 26.43 -44.30
C ALA A 85 14.00 26.88 -45.03
N ASP A 86 15.14 26.24 -44.80
CA ASP A 86 16.40 26.53 -45.47
C ASP A 86 16.31 26.26 -46.98
N HIS A 87 15.75 25.12 -47.39
CA HIS A 87 15.49 24.87 -48.81
C HIS A 87 14.59 25.95 -49.43
N LEU A 88 13.62 26.50 -48.70
CA LEU A 88 12.79 27.59 -49.22
C LEU A 88 13.57 28.91 -49.35
N ARG A 89 14.45 29.21 -48.39
CA ARG A 89 15.34 30.39 -48.45
C ARG A 89 16.27 30.33 -49.65
N ASP A 90 16.87 29.18 -49.91
CA ASP A 90 17.75 28.96 -51.07
C ASP A 90 17.04 29.24 -52.41
N HIS A 91 15.72 29.15 -52.43
CA HIS A 91 14.88 29.42 -53.62
C HIS A 91 14.18 30.78 -53.56
N GLY A 92 14.62 31.70 -52.68
CA GLY A 92 14.09 33.05 -52.54
C GLY A 92 12.66 33.12 -52.00
N ARG A 93 12.23 32.10 -51.23
CA ARG A 93 10.88 32.00 -50.66
C ARG A 93 10.84 32.30 -49.16
N ASP A 94 11.46 33.39 -48.74
CA ASP A 94 11.63 33.77 -47.32
C ASP A 94 10.32 33.77 -46.53
N ARG A 95 9.26 34.38 -47.09
CA ARG A 95 7.94 34.40 -46.42
C ARG A 95 7.35 33.01 -46.18
N ALA A 96 7.73 32.01 -46.98
CA ALA A 96 7.28 30.65 -46.77
C ALA A 96 8.14 29.94 -45.71
N ALA A 97 9.44 30.22 -45.67
CA ALA A 97 10.36 29.77 -44.62
C ALA A 97 9.92 30.30 -43.23
N ASP A 98 9.68 31.61 -43.10
CA ASP A 98 9.22 32.22 -41.84
C ASP A 98 7.90 31.62 -41.34
N ARG A 99 7.03 31.17 -42.25
CA ARG A 99 5.79 30.49 -41.88
C ARG A 99 6.03 29.07 -41.33
N LEU A 100 7.09 28.40 -41.76
CA LEU A 100 7.47 27.08 -41.24
C LEU A 100 8.10 27.21 -39.86
N GLU A 101 8.99 28.18 -39.63
CA GLU A 101 9.57 28.43 -38.30
C GLU A 101 8.49 28.74 -37.28
N ARG A 102 7.59 29.70 -37.58
CA ARG A 102 6.42 29.98 -36.74
C ARG A 102 5.50 28.77 -36.54
N ARG A 103 5.55 27.79 -37.44
CA ARG A 103 4.82 26.53 -37.28
C ARG A 103 5.57 25.58 -36.35
N GLY A 104 6.89 25.53 -36.40
CA GLY A 104 7.78 24.86 -35.45
C GLY A 104 7.50 25.33 -34.03
N ASP A 105 7.65 26.63 -33.77
CA ASP A 105 7.38 27.25 -32.45
C ASP A 105 6.01 26.86 -31.88
N ARG A 106 4.99 26.79 -32.76
CA ARG A 106 3.62 26.42 -32.36
C ARG A 106 3.46 24.93 -32.08
N ILE A 107 4.25 24.08 -32.72
CA ILE A 107 4.26 22.65 -32.46
C ILE A 107 4.97 22.39 -31.13
N ASP A 108 6.11 23.01 -30.89
CA ASP A 108 6.86 22.83 -29.64
C ASP A 108 6.03 23.28 -28.45
N ALA A 109 5.47 24.50 -28.51
CA ALA A 109 4.55 24.98 -27.48
C ALA A 109 3.27 24.12 -27.32
N ARG A 110 2.95 23.23 -28.25
CA ARG A 110 1.85 22.25 -28.09
C ARG A 110 2.35 20.93 -27.50
N LEU A 111 3.58 20.52 -27.79
CA LEU A 111 4.22 19.35 -27.22
C LEU A 111 4.55 19.58 -25.75
N ASP A 112 5.11 20.74 -25.37
CA ASP A 112 5.39 21.10 -23.97
C ASP A 112 4.11 21.04 -23.13
N ARG A 113 3.08 21.78 -23.55
CA ARG A 113 1.76 21.76 -22.88
C ARG A 113 1.14 20.36 -22.84
N ARG A 114 1.52 19.46 -23.74
CA ARG A 114 1.06 18.08 -23.73
C ARG A 114 1.85 17.26 -22.71
N GLY A 115 3.16 17.44 -22.62
CA GLY A 115 4.02 16.92 -21.56
C GLY A 115 3.47 17.31 -20.18
N ASP A 116 3.32 18.61 -19.92
CA ASP A 116 2.79 19.15 -18.67
C ASP A 116 1.46 18.50 -18.27
N ARG A 117 0.54 18.36 -19.25
CA ARG A 117 -0.79 17.76 -18.99
C ARG A 117 -0.71 16.27 -18.67
N ILE A 118 0.27 15.56 -19.21
CA ILE A 118 0.48 14.14 -18.93
C ILE A 118 1.06 13.98 -17.54
N GLU A 119 2.10 14.74 -17.20
CA GLU A 119 2.72 14.78 -15.87
C GLU A 119 1.67 15.07 -14.79
N ASN A 120 0.95 16.20 -14.91
CA ASN A 120 -0.14 16.56 -14.00
C ASN A 120 -1.22 15.47 -13.85
N ARG A 121 -1.45 14.66 -14.89
CA ARG A 121 -2.44 13.57 -14.83
C ARG A 121 -1.89 12.35 -14.12
N LEU A 122 -0.59 12.08 -14.26
CA LEU A 122 0.11 10.99 -13.58
C LEU A 122 0.25 11.30 -12.09
N ASP A 123 0.63 12.51 -11.70
CA ASP A 123 0.72 12.93 -10.30
C ASP A 123 -0.61 12.76 -9.58
N ARG A 124 -1.68 13.34 -10.14
CA ARG A 124 -3.04 13.18 -9.61
C ARG A 124 -3.49 11.72 -9.55
N ARG A 125 -2.91 10.86 -10.39
CA ARG A 125 -3.21 9.43 -10.36
C ARG A 125 -2.44 8.74 -9.23
N GLY A 126 -1.17 9.07 -9.02
CA GLY A 126 -0.36 8.67 -7.86
C GLY A 126 -1.07 9.03 -6.56
N ASP A 127 -1.39 10.32 -6.38
CA ASP A 127 -2.10 10.83 -5.20
C ASP A 127 -3.39 10.04 -4.89
N ARG A 128 -4.17 9.72 -5.93
CA ARG A 128 -5.44 8.97 -5.76
C ARG A 128 -5.20 7.52 -5.36
N ILE A 129 -4.09 6.94 -5.77
CA ILE A 129 -3.71 5.57 -5.42
C ILE A 129 -3.26 5.55 -3.97
N ASP A 130 -2.39 6.46 -3.57
CA ASP A 130 -1.90 6.60 -2.19
C ASP A 130 -3.07 6.80 -1.23
N ASN A 131 -3.92 7.81 -1.49
CA ASN A 131 -5.14 8.05 -0.70
C ASN A 131 -6.06 6.83 -0.61
N ARG A 132 -6.07 5.95 -1.62
CA ARG A 132 -6.90 4.74 -1.61
C ARG A 132 -6.25 3.64 -0.79
N LEU A 133 -4.93 3.53 -0.82
CA LEU A 133 -4.16 2.57 -0.02
C LEU A 133 -4.23 2.95 1.46
N ASP A 134 -4.06 4.22 1.82
CA ASP A 134 -4.20 4.72 3.20
C ASP A 134 -5.57 4.38 3.79
N ARG A 135 -6.64 4.74 3.05
CA ARG A 135 -8.02 4.42 3.47
C ARG A 135 -8.25 2.92 3.59
N ARG A 136 -7.51 2.11 2.83
CA ARG A 136 -7.60 0.66 2.91
C ARG A 136 -6.86 0.14 4.13
N GLY A 137 -5.67 0.64 4.44
CA GLY A 137 -4.93 0.38 5.69
C GLY A 137 -5.79 0.67 6.90
N GLN A 138 -6.26 1.91 7.03
CA GLN A 138 -7.15 2.35 8.13
C GLN A 138 -8.45 1.53 8.27
N ARG A 139 -8.95 0.91 7.19
CA ARG A 139 -10.13 0.03 7.27
C ARG A 139 -9.77 -1.37 7.76
N ILE A 140 -8.55 -1.81 7.52
CA ILE A 140 -8.02 -3.08 7.99
C ILE A 140 -7.70 -2.97 9.48
N ASP A 141 -7.04 -1.89 9.91
CA ASP A 141 -6.72 -1.65 11.33
C ASP A 141 -8.00 -1.67 12.18
N ARG A 142 -8.98 -0.84 11.82
CA ARG A 142 -10.30 -0.82 12.48
C ARG A 142 -11.04 -2.16 12.45
N ARG A 143 -10.73 -3.07 11.52
CA ARG A 143 -11.32 -4.42 11.50
C ARG A 143 -10.57 -5.37 12.42
N LEU A 144 -9.26 -5.21 12.54
CA LEU A 144 -8.42 -5.97 13.45
C LEU A 144 -8.71 -5.56 14.90
N ASP A 145 -8.80 -4.27 15.21
CA ASP A 145 -9.16 -3.76 16.55
C ASP A 145 -10.49 -4.35 17.03
N ARG A 146 -11.55 -4.21 16.23
CA ARG A 146 -12.88 -4.75 16.55
C ARG A 146 -12.86 -6.27 16.71
N ARG A 147 -11.96 -6.95 16.01
CA ARG A 147 -11.79 -8.40 16.12
C ARG A 147 -11.08 -8.75 17.42
N GLY A 148 -10.03 -8.03 17.80
CA GLY A 148 -9.36 -8.11 19.10
C GLY A 148 -10.34 -7.91 20.25
N GLU A 149 -11.10 -6.81 20.25
CA GLU A 149 -12.11 -6.50 21.27
C GLU A 149 -13.20 -7.60 21.40
N ARG A 150 -13.63 -8.19 20.28
CA ARG A 150 -14.61 -9.29 20.30
C ARG A 150 -14.04 -10.56 20.92
N ILE A 151 -12.75 -10.79 20.76
CA ILE A 151 -12.05 -11.94 21.32
C ILE A 151 -11.85 -11.73 22.81
N HIS A 152 -11.36 -10.55 23.22
CA HIS A 152 -11.25 -10.15 24.62
C HIS A 152 -12.57 -10.35 25.37
N ARG A 153 -13.68 -9.80 24.86
CA ARG A 153 -15.01 -9.97 25.46
C ARG A 153 -15.49 -11.43 25.54
N ARG A 154 -15.06 -12.31 24.62
CA ARG A 154 -15.41 -13.74 24.68
C ARG A 154 -14.62 -14.48 25.75
N ILE A 155 -13.36 -14.09 25.94
CA ILE A 155 -12.49 -14.66 26.98
C ILE A 155 -12.99 -14.19 28.36
N ASP A 156 -13.29 -12.91 28.54
CA ASP A 156 -13.80 -12.37 29.81
C ASP A 156 -15.09 -13.05 30.27
N ARG A 157 -16.04 -13.26 29.36
CA ARG A 157 -17.30 -13.96 29.67
C ARG A 157 -17.09 -15.41 30.11
N ARG A 158 -16.03 -16.06 29.62
CA ARG A 158 -15.65 -17.41 30.05
C ARG A 158 -14.87 -17.41 31.37
N ARG A 159 -14.30 -16.27 31.79
CA ARG A 159 -13.65 -16.11 33.09
C ARG A 159 -14.64 -15.83 34.21
N GLY A 160 -15.67 -15.03 33.91
CA GLY A 160 -16.67 -14.61 34.89
C GLY A 160 -17.79 -15.62 35.16
N ASN A 161 -17.75 -16.81 34.55
CA ASN A 161 -18.78 -17.85 34.63
C ASN A 161 -18.12 -19.22 34.83
#